data_AF-A0AA47MV24-F1
#
_entry.id   AF-A0AA47MV24-F1
#
_cell.length_a   1.000
_cell.length_b   1.000
_cell.length_c   1.000
_cell.angle_alpha   90.00
_cell.angle_beta   90.00
_cell.angle_gamma   90.00
#
_symmetry.space_group_name_H-M   'P 1'
#
loop_
_entity.id
_entity.type
_entity.pdbx_description
1 polymer ?
#
loop_
_entity_poly.entity_id
_entity_poly.type
_entity_poly.pdbx_seq_one_letter_code
_entity_poly.pdbx_strand_id
1 'polypeptide(L)'
;MCLIVTGLEKMNPLTVRIFDTNKVVHRFLDMCTTTGQSCGTAEVIYKKINETLQESNIPWRNCVGLSIDNAPVNTGAKNAIADRMLRENGSIYIHGCPCHIIHNTAKHAGQKQISGFDPEDLTVDVGYWFKGSTNRKGYLAEFCDFHGSEYMEMLLHISVRWLSLERCITQILWQYGPLTSYFKSLNEKPPWFRRLVDAFSNPLTEVYLYLFFQATLLMFSTLNLLFQRERSSIFQLHGEVKCKGWAILLPREKLNVGFTTRATLNRLLEAGDITPQEVQLFRQAALAFLVRAVEYGINKFPLKETLLKHAEFVDVQQRAECGVEDALYFVDRQGFHELLSFHGPQEQDKVSEEFLEYQLMDIPMPQDPTTFNVEEFWGSMSSTKSKMTGLSQFERLSKIAALVLVLPHSNADAERVFSMVGLNKTKTRNSLALDGTLSSIMTVKMAGLETQCFKWEPPTPVLKASKSATNTYNKQH
;
A
#
# COMPACT_ATOMS: atom_id res chain seq x y z
N MET A 1 9.86 0.98 5.03
CA MET A 1 9.97 1.46 6.44
C MET A 1 8.89 2.51 6.68
N CYS A 2 8.10 2.39 7.77
CA CYS A 2 7.14 3.42 8.20
C CYS A 2 7.45 3.92 9.62
N LEU A 3 6.78 4.98 10.07
CA LEU A 3 7.04 5.63 11.37
C LEU A 3 5.83 5.45 12.31
N ILE A 4 6.02 4.87 13.50
CA ILE A 4 5.02 4.92 14.59
C ILE A 4 5.69 5.33 15.91
N VAL A 5 5.01 6.20 16.66
CA VAL A 5 5.37 6.58 18.02
C VAL A 5 4.59 5.71 19.01
N THR A 6 5.27 4.97 19.88
CA THR A 6 4.64 4.31 21.03
C THR A 6 5.25 4.86 22.31
N GLY A 7 4.62 5.87 22.91
CA GLY A 7 5.14 6.53 24.10
C GLY A 7 6.36 7.41 23.78
N LEU A 8 7.50 7.15 24.45
CA LEU A 8 8.76 7.90 24.27
C LEU A 8 9.69 7.31 23.20
N GLU A 9 9.34 6.15 22.65
CA GLU A 9 10.17 5.41 21.68
C GLU A 9 9.54 5.45 20.29
N LYS A 10 10.40 5.59 19.28
CA LYS A 10 10.00 5.57 17.88
C LYS A 10 10.39 4.23 17.26
N MET A 11 9.43 3.56 16.64
CA MET A 11 9.64 2.27 15.98
C MET A 11 9.76 2.47 14.48
N ASN A 12 10.77 1.84 13.89
CA ASN A 12 11.02 1.89 12.46
C ASN A 12 11.34 0.48 11.92
N PRO A 13 10.37 -0.45 11.88
CA PRO A 13 10.58 -1.80 11.41
C PRO A 13 11.24 -1.84 10.03
N LEU A 14 12.30 -2.63 9.98
CA LEU A 14 13.08 -2.94 8.81
C LEU A 14 12.74 -4.36 8.35
N THR A 15 12.28 -4.46 7.13
CA THR A 15 11.94 -5.71 6.45
C THR A 15 12.80 -5.86 5.20
N VAL A 16 13.23 -7.08 4.91
CA VAL A 16 14.02 -7.42 3.73
C VAL A 16 13.19 -8.29 2.78
N ARG A 17 13.29 -7.99 1.48
CA ARG A 17 12.70 -8.78 0.39
C ARG A 17 13.83 -9.54 -0.29
N ILE A 18 13.66 -10.85 -0.45
CA ILE A 18 14.63 -11.71 -1.13
C ILE A 18 13.89 -12.68 -2.05
N PHE A 19 14.51 -13.08 -3.15
CA PHE A 19 13.99 -14.15 -4.00
C PHE A 19 14.50 -15.48 -3.45
N ASP A 20 13.60 -16.31 -2.95
CA ASP A 20 13.93 -17.64 -2.43
C ASP A 20 13.34 -18.70 -3.36
N THR A 21 14.24 -19.44 -4.02
CA THR A 21 13.98 -20.51 -5.00
C THR A 21 12.94 -20.17 -6.08
N ASN A 22 11.66 -20.12 -5.75
CA ASN A 22 10.56 -19.89 -6.67
C ASN A 22 9.65 -18.70 -6.33
N LYS A 23 9.92 -17.93 -5.27
CA LYS A 23 9.04 -16.82 -4.87
C LYS A 23 9.79 -15.70 -4.15
N VAL A 24 9.19 -14.52 -4.15
CA VAL A 24 9.67 -13.41 -3.31
C VAL A 24 9.19 -13.66 -1.88
N VAL A 25 10.13 -13.69 -0.94
CA VAL A 25 9.83 -13.82 0.49
C VAL A 25 10.19 -12.54 1.24
N HIS A 26 9.34 -12.23 2.21
CA HIS A 26 9.47 -11.08 3.09
C HIS A 26 9.95 -11.55 4.45
N ARG A 27 11.03 -10.96 4.94
CA ARG A 27 11.57 -11.28 6.26
C ARG A 27 11.65 -10.02 7.11
N PHE A 28 11.31 -10.18 8.37
CA PHE A 28 11.51 -9.14 9.37
C PHE A 28 12.95 -9.19 9.86
N LEU A 29 13.65 -8.06 9.85
CA LEU A 29 15.03 -7.96 10.30
C LEU A 29 15.10 -7.40 11.73
N ASP A 30 14.61 -6.19 11.94
CA ASP A 30 14.66 -5.52 13.24
C ASP A 30 13.56 -4.44 13.36
N MET A 31 13.22 -4.03 14.59
CA MET A 31 12.28 -2.93 14.87
C MET A 31 12.94 -1.55 14.75
N CYS A 32 14.27 -1.49 14.68
CA CYS A 32 15.12 -0.29 14.65
C CYS A 32 14.56 0.81 15.57
N THR A 33 14.43 0.48 16.85
CA THR A 33 13.91 1.38 17.89
C THR A 33 14.87 2.55 18.10
N THR A 34 14.34 3.77 18.13
CA THR A 34 15.11 4.99 18.40
C THR A 34 14.48 5.77 19.56
N THR A 35 15.32 6.28 20.46
CA THR A 35 14.91 7.02 21.67
C THR A 35 15.63 8.35 21.79
N GLY A 36 15.08 9.28 22.58
CA GLY A 36 15.68 10.61 22.83
C GLY A 36 15.13 11.76 21.96
N GLN A 37 15.64 12.98 22.19
CA GLN A 37 15.12 14.23 21.60
C GLN A 37 15.25 14.30 20.07
N SER A 38 16.23 13.61 19.47
CA SER A 38 16.50 13.58 18.03
C SER A 38 16.13 12.25 17.38
N CYS A 39 15.36 11.38 18.05
CA CYS A 39 15.04 10.02 17.58
C CYS A 39 14.33 9.97 16.23
N GLY A 40 13.68 11.08 15.84
CA GLY A 40 12.96 11.21 14.58
C GLY A 40 13.77 11.76 13.41
N THR A 41 15.06 12.08 13.60
CA THR A 41 15.91 12.64 12.54
C THR A 41 16.42 11.56 11.60
N ALA A 42 16.61 11.92 10.33
CA ALA A 42 17.09 10.99 9.30
C ALA A 42 18.45 10.38 9.66
N GLU A 43 19.30 11.12 10.38
CA GLU A 43 20.62 10.67 10.79
C GLU A 43 20.56 9.52 11.80
N VAL A 44 19.78 9.69 12.87
CA VAL A 44 19.66 8.68 13.92
C VAL A 44 19.02 7.40 13.36
N ILE A 45 18.01 7.57 12.51
CA ILE A 45 17.34 6.44 11.85
C ILE A 45 18.31 5.71 10.92
N TYR A 46 19.03 6.44 10.05
CA TYR A 46 20.01 5.84 9.15
C TYR A 46 21.13 5.12 9.91
N LYS A 47 21.65 5.71 10.98
CA LYS A 47 22.69 5.10 11.82
C LYS A 47 22.22 3.75 12.37
N LYS A 48 20.99 3.70 12.89
CA LYS A 48 20.42 2.45 13.43
C LYS A 48 20.23 1.39 12.34
N ILE A 49 19.77 1.76 11.15
CA ILE A 49 19.69 0.84 9.99
C ILE A 49 21.07 0.27 9.66
N ASN A 50 22.09 1.14 9.58
CA ASN A 50 23.44 0.73 9.24
C ASN A 50 24.02 -0.24 10.28
N GLU A 51 23.83 0.03 11.57
CA GLU A 51 24.21 -0.88 12.66
C GLU A 51 23.54 -2.25 12.50
N THR A 52 22.22 -2.29 12.28
CA THR A 52 21.49 -3.55 12.08
C THR A 52 21.96 -4.34 10.86
N LEU A 53 22.27 -3.67 9.75
CA LEU A 53 22.83 -4.34 8.55
C LEU A 53 24.23 -4.89 8.80
N GLN A 54 25.07 -4.15 9.54
CA GLN A 54 26.40 -4.60 9.94
C GLN A 54 26.34 -5.81 10.88
N GLU A 55 25.47 -5.78 11.89
CA GLU A 55 25.22 -6.91 12.81
C GLU A 55 24.76 -8.17 12.05
N SER A 56 23.99 -7.98 10.98
CA SER A 56 23.49 -9.06 10.12
C SER A 56 24.48 -9.47 9.01
N ASN A 57 25.66 -8.84 8.92
CA ASN A 57 26.65 -9.03 7.85
C ASN A 57 26.10 -8.79 6.43
N ILE A 58 25.20 -7.83 6.26
CA ILE A 58 24.60 -7.48 4.97
C ILE A 58 25.29 -6.21 4.43
N PRO A 59 26.09 -6.29 3.37
CA PRO A 59 26.73 -5.10 2.80
C PRO A 59 25.72 -4.28 1.97
N TRP A 60 25.89 -2.95 1.96
CA TRP A 60 25.01 -2.02 1.22
C TRP A 60 24.95 -2.29 -0.29
N ARG A 61 26.00 -2.87 -0.88
CA ARG A 61 26.02 -3.29 -2.29
C ARG A 61 24.97 -4.34 -2.65
N ASN A 62 24.53 -5.15 -1.68
CA ASN A 62 23.48 -6.14 -1.88
C ASN A 62 22.07 -5.53 -1.76
N CYS A 63 21.96 -4.26 -1.34
CA CYS A 63 20.69 -3.57 -1.21
C CYS A 63 20.32 -2.92 -2.55
N VAL A 64 19.43 -3.59 -3.30
CA VAL A 64 19.05 -3.21 -4.67
C VAL A 64 17.91 -2.21 -4.74
N GLY A 65 17.07 -2.16 -3.70
CA GLY A 65 15.95 -1.25 -3.63
C GLY A 65 15.49 -0.96 -2.21
N LEU A 66 14.86 0.20 -2.04
CA LEU A 66 14.33 0.70 -0.79
C LEU A 66 12.94 1.30 -1.01
N SER A 67 11.99 0.90 -0.17
CA SER A 67 10.71 1.58 -0.03
C SER A 67 10.59 2.22 1.34
N ILE A 68 10.21 3.51 1.34
CA ILE A 68 10.09 4.36 2.53
C ILE A 68 8.89 5.28 2.40
N ASP A 69 8.27 5.64 3.52
CA ASP A 69 7.10 6.51 3.46
C ASP A 69 7.49 7.89 2.94
N ASN A 70 6.55 8.57 2.30
CA ASN A 70 6.77 9.86 1.63
C ASN A 70 6.92 11.04 2.62
N ALA A 71 7.34 10.77 3.85
CA ALA A 71 7.62 11.79 4.85
C ALA A 71 8.89 12.58 4.45
N PRO A 72 8.96 13.90 4.71
CA PRO A 72 10.14 14.71 4.37
C PRO A 72 11.45 14.19 4.97
N VAL A 73 11.40 13.55 6.14
CA VAL A 73 12.57 12.92 6.79
C VAL A 73 13.14 11.75 5.97
N ASN A 74 12.27 11.06 5.23
CA ASN A 74 12.59 9.85 4.49
C ASN A 74 12.97 10.17 3.04
N THR A 75 12.17 10.97 2.34
CA THR A 75 12.28 11.26 0.90
C THR A 75 12.57 12.73 0.58
N GLY A 76 12.90 13.56 1.58
CA GLY A 76 13.15 14.99 1.38
C GLY A 76 14.38 15.28 0.51
N ALA A 77 14.40 16.46 -0.09
CA ALA A 77 15.45 16.87 -1.03
C ALA A 77 16.83 17.08 -0.38
N LYS A 78 16.90 17.28 0.95
CA LYS A 78 18.15 17.49 1.71
C LYS A 78 18.10 16.74 3.03
N ASN A 79 19.20 16.10 3.41
CA ASN A 79 19.37 15.41 4.70
C ASN A 79 18.31 14.34 4.98
N ALA A 80 17.79 13.68 3.94
CA ALA A 80 16.84 12.59 4.08
C ALA A 80 17.55 11.24 4.16
N ILE A 81 16.83 10.20 4.61
CA ILE A 81 17.34 8.82 4.63
C ILE A 81 17.73 8.37 3.22
N ALA A 82 16.92 8.72 2.21
CA ALA A 82 17.20 8.41 0.81
C ALA A 82 18.55 8.95 0.32
N ASP A 83 18.85 10.23 0.60
CA ASP A 83 20.10 10.88 0.21
C ASP A 83 21.32 10.19 0.86
N ARG A 84 21.20 9.81 2.14
CA ARG A 84 22.28 9.11 2.85
C ARG A 84 22.52 7.71 2.29
N MET A 85 21.47 6.99 1.92
CA MET A 85 21.59 5.65 1.34
C MET A 85 22.15 5.67 -0.09
N LEU A 86 21.81 6.69 -0.88
CA LEU A 86 22.39 6.90 -2.21
C LEU A 86 23.90 7.17 -2.16
N ARG A 87 24.44 7.73 -1.07
CA ARG A 87 25.89 7.91 -0.91
C ARG A 87 26.64 6.58 -0.69
N GLU A 88 26.00 5.61 -0.06
CA GLU A 88 26.57 4.26 0.14
C GLU A 88 26.43 3.40 -1.10
N ASN A 89 25.27 3.46 -1.76
CA ASN A 89 25.01 2.75 -3.01
C ASN A 89 24.29 3.68 -3.99
N GLY A 90 25.03 4.30 -4.90
CA GLY A 90 24.50 5.26 -5.88
C GLY A 90 23.50 4.67 -6.88
N SER A 91 23.36 3.35 -6.93
CA SER A 91 22.48 2.66 -7.87
C SER A 91 21.26 2.02 -7.20
N ILE A 92 21.07 2.21 -5.89
CA ILE A 92 19.88 1.71 -5.19
C ILE A 92 18.61 2.35 -5.74
N TYR A 93 17.59 1.54 -6.01
CA TYR A 93 16.28 2.03 -6.39
C TYR A 93 15.51 2.51 -5.16
N ILE A 94 15.30 3.82 -5.01
CA ILE A 94 14.52 4.38 -3.90
C ILE A 94 13.21 4.92 -4.42
N HIS A 95 12.10 4.50 -3.81
CA HIS A 95 10.79 5.10 -4.09
C HIS A 95 9.97 5.31 -2.81
N GLY A 96 9.10 6.32 -2.88
CA GLY A 96 8.06 6.53 -1.89
C GLY A 96 6.93 5.52 -2.06
N CYS A 97 6.23 5.18 -0.99
CA CYS A 97 5.08 4.28 -1.02
C CYS A 97 3.94 4.79 -1.94
N PRO A 98 3.58 4.06 -3.01
CA PRO A 98 2.47 4.43 -3.89
C PRO A 98 1.12 4.51 -3.16
N CYS A 99 0.88 3.68 -2.15
CA CYS A 99 -0.34 3.72 -1.35
C CYS A 99 -0.50 5.06 -0.60
N HIS A 100 0.61 5.62 -0.09
CA HIS A 100 0.62 6.95 0.51
C HIS A 100 0.43 8.05 -0.54
N ILE A 101 1.01 7.88 -1.74
CA ILE A 101 0.76 8.81 -2.85
C ILE A 101 -0.72 8.82 -3.21
N ILE A 102 -1.35 7.66 -3.37
CA ILE A 102 -2.80 7.52 -3.65
C ILE A 102 -3.63 8.23 -2.57
N HIS A 103 -3.33 7.97 -1.29
CA HIS A 103 -4.02 8.62 -0.18
C HIS A 103 -3.87 10.14 -0.24
N ASN A 104 -2.64 10.64 -0.40
CA ASN A 104 -2.36 12.07 -0.45
C ASN A 104 -2.97 12.74 -1.69
N THR A 105 -2.97 12.07 -2.84
CA THR A 105 -3.60 12.54 -4.07
C THR A 105 -5.07 12.82 -3.84
N ALA A 106 -5.77 11.86 -3.24
CA ALA A 106 -7.19 11.98 -3.07
C ALA A 106 -7.57 12.91 -1.89
N LYS A 107 -6.74 12.99 -0.85
CA LYS A 107 -6.84 14.02 0.19
C LYS A 107 -6.64 15.43 -0.36
N HIS A 108 -5.64 15.61 -1.22
CA HIS A 108 -5.37 16.90 -1.87
C HIS A 108 -6.49 17.31 -2.82
N ALA A 109 -7.03 16.34 -3.57
CA ALA A 109 -8.16 16.58 -4.46
C ALA A 109 -9.47 16.84 -3.70
N GLY A 110 -9.67 16.23 -2.53
CA GLY A 110 -10.89 16.31 -1.70
C GLY A 110 -11.00 17.55 -0.81
N GLN A 111 -10.10 18.52 -0.94
CA GLN A 111 -10.08 19.69 -0.07
C GLN A 111 -11.34 20.54 -0.18
N LYS A 112 -11.79 21.05 0.98
CA LYS A 112 -13.00 21.85 1.18
C LYS A 112 -13.18 23.03 0.22
N GLN A 113 -12.09 23.58 -0.32
CA GLN A 113 -12.14 24.67 -1.31
C GLN A 113 -12.84 24.29 -2.62
N ILE A 114 -13.05 22.99 -2.89
CA ILE A 114 -13.51 22.47 -4.18
C ILE A 114 -14.95 21.97 -4.07
N SER A 115 -15.27 21.25 -2.99
CA SER A 115 -16.57 20.61 -2.74
C SER A 115 -17.43 21.35 -1.71
N GLY A 116 -16.89 22.36 -1.00
CA GLY A 116 -17.55 23.01 0.14
C GLY A 116 -17.64 22.13 1.40
N PHE A 117 -17.27 20.85 1.28
CA PHE A 117 -17.48 19.79 2.26
C PHE A 117 -16.28 18.82 2.22
N ASP A 118 -15.66 18.55 3.36
CA ASP A 118 -14.55 17.60 3.47
C ASP A 118 -15.09 16.24 3.98
N PRO A 119 -15.06 15.17 3.16
CA PRO A 119 -15.57 13.86 3.56
C PRO A 119 -14.72 13.20 4.66
N GLU A 120 -13.43 13.51 4.73
CA GLU A 120 -12.54 12.97 5.76
C GLU A 120 -12.96 13.55 7.12
N ASP A 121 -13.19 14.86 7.21
CA ASP A 121 -13.69 15.50 8.42
C ASP A 121 -15.06 14.96 8.85
N LEU A 122 -16.00 14.73 7.91
CA LEU A 122 -17.31 14.17 8.26
C LEU A 122 -17.18 12.76 8.83
N THR A 123 -16.43 11.88 8.16
CA THR A 123 -16.27 10.48 8.61
C THR A 123 -15.59 10.39 9.97
N VAL A 124 -14.62 11.29 10.23
CA VAL A 124 -13.98 11.44 11.53
C VAL A 124 -14.99 11.92 12.58
N ASP A 125 -15.75 12.98 12.30
CA ASP A 125 -16.74 13.55 13.23
C ASP A 125 -17.84 12.51 13.58
N VAL A 126 -18.36 11.77 12.60
CA VAL A 126 -19.34 10.69 12.81
C VAL A 126 -18.74 9.56 13.64
N GLY A 127 -17.52 9.10 13.30
CA GLY A 127 -16.85 8.03 14.04
C GLY A 127 -16.59 8.40 15.51
N TYR A 128 -16.16 9.64 15.78
CA TYR A 128 -15.96 10.13 17.15
C TYR A 128 -17.26 10.31 17.92
N TRP A 129 -18.36 10.66 17.25
CA TRP A 129 -19.66 10.83 17.90
C TRP A 129 -20.17 9.54 18.57
N PHE A 130 -20.04 8.41 17.87
CA PHE A 130 -20.46 7.10 18.36
C PHE A 130 -19.37 6.38 19.19
N LYS A 131 -18.14 6.90 19.20
CA LYS A 131 -17.02 6.28 19.92
C LYS A 131 -17.29 6.24 21.42
N GLY A 132 -17.31 5.03 21.98
CA GLY A 132 -17.39 4.80 23.43
C GLY A 132 -18.75 5.10 24.08
N SER A 133 -19.77 5.50 23.32
CA SER A 133 -21.12 5.78 23.84
C SER A 133 -22.11 4.70 23.42
N THR A 134 -22.48 3.83 24.36
CA THR A 134 -23.51 2.79 24.16
C THR A 134 -24.90 3.39 23.94
N ASN A 135 -25.23 4.47 24.65
CA ASN A 135 -26.54 5.13 24.56
C ASN A 135 -26.77 5.74 23.17
N ARG A 136 -25.77 6.39 22.58
CA ARG A 136 -25.88 6.95 21.22
C ARG A 136 -26.04 5.87 20.16
N LYS A 137 -25.36 4.73 20.33
CA LYS A 137 -25.49 3.56 19.46
C LYS A 137 -26.88 2.93 19.56
N GLY A 138 -27.40 2.77 20.79
CA GLY A 138 -28.75 2.27 21.03
C GLY A 138 -29.82 3.18 20.40
N TYR A 139 -29.70 4.49 20.58
CA TYR A 139 -30.63 5.44 19.96
C TYR A 139 -30.56 5.42 18.43
N LEU A 140 -29.38 5.25 17.83
CA LEU A 140 -29.28 5.05 16.37
C LEU A 140 -29.96 3.75 15.91
N ALA A 141 -29.84 2.66 16.68
CA ALA A 141 -30.47 1.39 16.34
C ALA A 141 -31.99 1.49 16.28
N GLU A 142 -32.63 2.28 17.16
CA GLU A 142 -34.07 2.55 17.10
C GLU A 142 -34.47 3.26 15.78
N PHE A 143 -33.64 4.17 15.28
CA PHE A 143 -33.87 4.78 13.95
C PHE A 143 -33.60 3.80 12.82
N CYS A 144 -32.63 2.89 12.94
CA CYS A 144 -32.41 1.83 11.96
C CYS A 144 -33.66 0.95 11.83
N ASP A 145 -34.25 0.53 12.96
CA ASP A 145 -35.49 -0.24 13.00
C ASP A 145 -36.67 0.53 12.36
N PHE A 146 -36.79 1.83 12.65
CA PHE A 146 -37.82 2.69 12.06
C PHE A 146 -37.74 2.77 10.52
N HIS A 147 -36.52 2.74 9.95
CA HIS A 147 -36.32 2.76 8.49
C HIS A 147 -36.25 1.35 7.89
N GLY A 148 -36.47 0.29 8.68
CA GLY A 148 -36.34 -1.10 8.23
C GLY A 148 -34.94 -1.48 7.77
N SER A 149 -33.90 -0.83 8.31
CA SER A 149 -32.49 -1.06 7.99
C SER A 149 -31.83 -1.79 9.16
N GLU A 150 -30.89 -2.71 8.92
CA GLU A 150 -30.16 -3.32 10.04
C GLU A 150 -29.17 -2.30 10.63
N TYR A 151 -28.82 -2.47 11.90
CA TYR A 151 -27.79 -1.65 12.54
C TYR A 151 -26.39 -2.13 12.13
N MET A 152 -25.54 -1.21 11.69
CA MET A 152 -24.11 -1.47 11.48
C MET A 152 -23.27 -0.57 12.39
N GLU A 153 -22.32 -1.17 13.12
CA GLU A 153 -21.41 -0.40 13.97
C GLU A 153 -20.55 0.56 13.14
N MET A 154 -20.60 1.84 13.50
CA MET A 154 -19.83 2.90 12.85
C MET A 154 -18.33 2.72 13.08
N LEU A 155 -17.57 2.69 11.99
CA LEU A 155 -16.12 2.64 12.02
C LEU A 155 -15.51 4.02 12.32
N LEU A 156 -14.45 4.01 13.12
CA LEU A 156 -13.63 5.19 13.36
C LEU A 156 -12.55 5.30 12.27
N HIS A 157 -12.64 6.34 11.45
CA HIS A 157 -11.56 6.70 10.54
C HIS A 157 -10.40 7.36 11.29
N ILE A 158 -9.16 6.98 10.96
CA ILE A 158 -7.94 7.68 11.37
C ILE A 158 -7.24 8.09 10.07
N SER A 159 -6.88 9.36 9.98
CA SER A 159 -6.39 10.12 8.80
C SER A 159 -5.02 9.68 8.24
N VAL A 160 -4.78 8.37 8.17
CA VAL A 160 -3.53 7.74 7.72
C VAL A 160 -3.80 6.58 6.75
N ARG A 161 -5.04 6.10 6.60
CA ARG A 161 -5.35 4.90 5.81
C ARG A 161 -6.54 5.11 4.88
N TRP A 162 -6.26 5.32 3.60
CA TRP A 162 -7.28 5.51 2.55
C TRP A 162 -8.38 4.44 2.52
N LEU A 163 -8.05 3.15 2.62
CA LEU A 163 -9.04 2.06 2.59
C LEU A 163 -10.03 2.11 3.76
N SER A 164 -9.67 2.76 4.87
CA SER A 164 -10.62 2.95 5.97
C SER A 164 -11.63 4.05 5.69
N LEU A 165 -11.28 5.05 4.86
CA LEU A 165 -12.19 6.12 4.47
C LEU A 165 -13.34 5.57 3.63
N GLU A 166 -13.04 4.76 2.62
CA GLU A 166 -14.06 4.10 1.79
C GLU A 166 -15.02 3.28 2.64
N ARG A 167 -14.51 2.43 3.54
CA ARG A 167 -15.35 1.61 4.41
C ARG A 167 -16.24 2.45 5.33
N CYS A 168 -15.73 3.55 5.89
CA CYS A 168 -16.52 4.45 6.73
C CYS A 168 -17.62 5.14 5.91
N ILE A 169 -17.30 5.61 4.71
CA ILE A 169 -18.29 6.22 3.81
C ILE A 169 -19.36 5.20 3.46
N THR A 170 -19.01 3.99 3.01
CA THR A 170 -19.99 2.94 2.68
C THR A 170 -20.94 2.64 3.84
N GLN A 171 -20.44 2.58 5.08
CA GLN A 171 -21.29 2.37 6.26
C GLN A 171 -22.22 3.55 6.56
N ILE A 172 -21.73 4.79 6.42
CA ILE A 172 -22.55 5.99 6.58
C ILE A 172 -23.66 6.01 5.53
N LEU A 173 -23.34 5.66 4.29
CA LEU A 173 -24.31 5.61 3.20
C LEU A 173 -25.39 4.55 3.43
N TRP A 174 -25.01 3.37 3.92
CA TRP A 174 -25.96 2.29 4.19
C TRP A 174 -26.96 2.66 5.29
N GLN A 175 -26.55 3.51 6.24
CA GLN A 175 -27.38 4.01 7.33
C GLN A 175 -27.74 5.48 7.16
N TYR A 176 -27.72 6.02 5.93
CA TYR A 176 -27.87 7.46 5.70
C TYR A 176 -29.25 7.99 6.11
N GLY A 177 -30.32 7.25 5.78
CA GLY A 177 -31.69 7.57 6.21
C GLY A 177 -31.83 7.61 7.74
N PRO A 178 -31.48 6.52 8.45
CA PRO A 178 -31.44 6.48 9.92
C PRO A 178 -30.61 7.61 10.52
N LEU A 179 -29.40 7.86 10.01
CA LEU A 179 -28.52 8.93 10.48
C LEU A 179 -29.10 10.32 10.28
N THR A 180 -29.73 10.56 9.14
CA THR A 180 -30.37 11.85 8.84
C THR A 180 -31.49 12.13 9.83
N SER A 181 -32.36 11.15 10.08
CA SER A 181 -33.45 11.26 11.05
C SER A 181 -32.92 11.40 12.49
N TYR A 182 -31.89 10.63 12.83
CA TYR A 182 -31.18 10.73 14.11
C TYR A 182 -30.65 12.15 14.35
N PHE A 183 -29.82 12.69 13.43
CA PHE A 183 -29.22 14.00 13.60
C PHE A 183 -30.24 15.14 13.56
N LYS A 184 -31.34 15.01 12.79
CA LYS A 184 -32.45 15.97 12.80
C LYS A 184 -33.24 15.96 14.11
N SER A 185 -33.27 14.83 14.83
CA SER A 185 -33.96 14.71 16.13
C SER A 185 -33.18 15.30 17.31
N LEU A 186 -31.88 15.54 17.14
CA LEU A 186 -30.99 15.95 18.22
C LEU A 186 -30.95 17.48 18.37
N ASN A 187 -31.06 17.95 19.62
CA ASN A 187 -31.22 19.37 19.96
C ASN A 187 -29.97 20.03 20.60
N GLU A 188 -28.79 19.40 20.49
CA GLU A 188 -27.59 19.78 21.26
C GLU A 188 -26.66 20.84 20.59
N LYS A 189 -25.82 21.49 21.41
CA LYS A 189 -25.18 22.80 21.13
C LYS A 189 -23.66 22.87 20.81
N PRO A 190 -22.82 21.80 20.73
CA PRO A 190 -21.40 21.97 20.38
C PRO A 190 -21.16 22.49 18.95
N PRO A 191 -20.11 23.29 18.68
CA PRO A 191 -19.81 23.80 17.34
C PRO A 191 -19.51 22.71 16.31
N TRP A 192 -18.78 21.66 16.69
CA TRP A 192 -18.50 20.51 15.81
C TRP A 192 -19.76 19.68 15.50
N PHE A 193 -20.75 19.72 16.40
CA PHE A 193 -22.03 19.01 16.24
C PHE A 193 -22.95 19.70 15.23
N ARG A 194 -22.96 21.05 15.19
CA ARG A 194 -23.69 21.80 14.16
C ARG A 194 -23.25 21.40 12.75
N ARG A 195 -21.95 21.16 12.55
CA ARG A 195 -21.42 20.70 11.25
C ARG A 195 -22.05 19.39 10.79
N LEU A 196 -22.32 18.44 11.70
CA LEU A 196 -22.98 17.18 11.37
C LEU A 196 -24.45 17.42 10.99
N VAL A 197 -25.17 18.18 11.80
CA VAL A 197 -26.58 18.50 11.52
C VAL A 197 -26.71 19.27 10.20
N ASP A 198 -25.87 20.26 9.95
CA ASP A 198 -25.84 21.03 8.71
C ASP A 198 -25.47 20.14 7.50
N ALA A 199 -24.51 19.22 7.68
CA ALA A 199 -24.13 18.28 6.64
C ALA A 199 -25.28 17.32 6.27
N PHE A 200 -25.89 16.65 7.25
CA PHE A 200 -27.00 15.71 7.01
C PHE A 200 -28.33 16.41 6.66
N SER A 201 -28.44 17.72 6.89
CA SER A 201 -29.60 18.51 6.44
C SER A 201 -29.48 18.95 4.98
N ASN A 202 -28.27 18.99 4.42
CA ASN A 202 -28.06 19.34 3.02
C ASN A 202 -28.29 18.12 2.10
N PRO A 203 -29.27 18.18 1.18
CA PRO A 203 -29.55 17.07 0.26
C PRO A 203 -28.39 16.75 -0.70
N LEU A 204 -27.49 17.72 -0.94
CA LEU A 204 -26.30 17.49 -1.76
C LEU A 204 -25.21 16.69 -1.03
N THR A 205 -25.21 16.63 0.31
CA THR A 205 -24.21 15.84 1.06
C THR A 205 -24.32 14.36 0.73
N GLU A 206 -25.55 13.85 0.60
CA GLU A 206 -25.80 12.50 0.11
C GLU A 206 -25.19 12.34 -1.28
N VAL A 207 -25.44 13.27 -2.21
CA VAL A 207 -24.87 13.20 -3.57
C VAL A 207 -23.34 13.26 -3.57
N TYR A 208 -22.71 14.09 -2.76
CA TYR A 208 -21.25 14.13 -2.68
C TYR A 208 -20.67 12.82 -2.12
N LEU A 209 -21.20 12.32 -0.99
CA LEU A 209 -20.73 11.10 -0.33
C LEU A 209 -21.04 9.84 -1.14
N TYR A 210 -22.27 9.71 -1.60
CA TYR A 210 -22.84 8.50 -2.17
C TYR A 210 -22.30 8.26 -3.58
N LEU A 211 -21.96 9.33 -4.31
CA LEU A 211 -21.94 9.24 -5.76
C LEU A 211 -20.66 9.77 -6.41
N PHE A 212 -20.05 10.81 -5.83
CA PHE A 212 -18.74 11.27 -6.27
C PHE A 212 -17.62 10.45 -5.62
N PHE A 213 -17.69 10.27 -4.30
CA PHE A 213 -16.68 9.51 -3.59
C PHE A 213 -16.79 8.02 -3.88
N GLN A 214 -17.93 7.34 -3.79
CA GLN A 214 -17.93 5.89 -4.08
C GLN A 214 -17.38 5.51 -5.48
N ALA A 215 -17.78 6.23 -6.54
CA ALA A 215 -17.29 5.97 -7.90
C ALA A 215 -15.79 6.26 -8.06
N THR A 216 -15.31 7.34 -7.44
CA THR A 216 -13.91 7.79 -7.55
C THR A 216 -12.98 7.02 -6.59
N LEU A 217 -13.47 6.72 -5.38
CA LEU A 217 -12.81 5.93 -4.35
C LEU A 217 -12.54 4.51 -4.85
N LEU A 218 -13.49 3.88 -5.55
CA LEU A 218 -13.32 2.50 -6.03
C LEU A 218 -12.07 2.34 -6.91
N MET A 219 -11.80 3.31 -7.78
CA MET A 219 -10.59 3.34 -8.60
C MET A 219 -9.33 3.44 -7.74
N PHE A 220 -9.30 4.39 -6.78
CA PHE A 220 -8.16 4.55 -5.88
C PHE A 220 -7.97 3.34 -4.97
N SER A 221 -9.05 2.71 -4.51
CA SER A 221 -9.04 1.52 -3.68
C SER A 221 -8.58 0.30 -4.47
N THR A 222 -8.99 0.17 -5.74
CA THR A 222 -8.50 -0.90 -6.63
C THR A 222 -6.98 -0.78 -6.83
N LEU A 223 -6.48 0.43 -7.11
CA LEU A 223 -5.04 0.69 -7.21
C LEU A 223 -4.31 0.45 -5.88
N ASN A 224 -4.90 0.88 -4.77
CA ASN A 224 -4.31 0.71 -3.44
C ASN A 224 -4.23 -0.77 -3.05
N LEU A 225 -5.30 -1.54 -3.29
CA LEU A 225 -5.34 -2.99 -3.07
C LEU A 225 -4.33 -3.73 -3.95
N LEU A 226 -4.15 -3.29 -5.20
CA LEU A 226 -3.13 -3.85 -6.09
C LEU A 226 -1.72 -3.67 -5.51
N PHE A 227 -1.37 -2.47 -5.08
CA PHE A 227 -0.06 -2.18 -4.49
C PHE A 227 0.09 -2.62 -3.02
N GLN A 228 -0.99 -3.08 -2.38
CA GLN A 228 -0.95 -3.71 -1.07
C GLN A 228 -0.85 -5.24 -1.14
N ARG A 229 -0.70 -5.83 -2.32
CA ARG A 229 -0.49 -7.27 -2.45
C ARG A 229 0.85 -7.68 -1.86
N GLU A 230 0.94 -8.91 -1.37
CA GLU A 230 2.21 -9.47 -0.88
C GLU A 230 3.14 -9.81 -2.04
N ARG A 231 2.55 -10.17 -3.18
CA ARG A 231 3.25 -10.49 -4.42
C ARG A 231 3.83 -9.23 -5.06
N SER A 232 4.88 -9.39 -5.84
CA SER A 232 5.48 -8.29 -6.59
C SER A 232 4.53 -7.80 -7.68
N SER A 233 4.25 -6.49 -7.65
CA SER A 233 3.46 -5.78 -8.67
C SER A 233 4.24 -4.59 -9.24
N ILE A 234 5.58 -4.60 -9.15
CA ILE A 234 6.41 -3.48 -9.61
C ILE A 234 6.26 -3.24 -11.12
N PHE A 235 6.18 -4.31 -11.91
CA PHE A 235 5.98 -4.27 -13.36
C PHE A 235 4.62 -3.68 -13.76
N GLN A 236 3.62 -3.73 -12.88
CA GLN A 236 2.29 -3.17 -13.15
C GLN A 236 2.19 -1.70 -12.81
N LEU A 237 3.15 -1.14 -12.05
CA LEU A 237 3.04 0.20 -11.48
C LEU A 237 2.99 1.27 -12.56
N HIS A 238 3.88 1.21 -13.55
CA HIS A 238 3.94 2.19 -14.62
C HIS A 238 2.70 2.08 -15.53
N GLY A 239 2.38 0.87 -16.02
CA GLY A 239 1.21 0.61 -16.86
C GLY A 239 -0.13 0.99 -16.22
N GLU A 240 -0.39 0.57 -14.97
CA GLU A 240 -1.67 0.81 -14.28
C GLU A 240 -1.89 2.28 -13.94
N VAL A 241 -0.85 2.97 -13.46
CA VAL A 241 -0.96 4.40 -13.13
C VAL A 241 -1.13 5.22 -14.40
N LYS A 242 -0.46 4.86 -15.50
CA LYS A 242 -0.65 5.50 -16.80
C LYS A 242 -2.08 5.23 -17.31
N CYS A 243 -2.47 3.98 -17.49
CA CYS A 243 -3.78 3.61 -18.06
C CYS A 243 -4.95 4.24 -17.28
N LYS A 244 -4.94 4.13 -15.94
CA LYS A 244 -6.00 4.70 -15.10
C LYS A 244 -5.90 6.21 -14.95
N GLY A 245 -4.69 6.78 -14.97
CA GLY A 245 -4.47 8.24 -14.95
C GLY A 245 -5.01 8.94 -16.20
N TRP A 246 -4.83 8.34 -17.39
CA TRP A 246 -5.34 8.88 -18.65
C TRP A 246 -6.85 8.68 -18.83
N ALA A 247 -7.42 7.59 -18.30
CA ALA A 247 -8.86 7.33 -18.35
C ALA A 247 -9.70 8.42 -17.64
N ILE A 248 -9.14 9.11 -16.64
CA ILE A 248 -9.78 10.19 -15.89
C ILE A 248 -9.86 11.50 -16.72
N LEU A 249 -9.00 11.67 -17.74
CA LEU A 249 -8.92 12.86 -18.58
C LEU A 249 -9.85 12.81 -19.82
N LEU A 250 -10.75 11.82 -19.91
CA LEU A 250 -11.73 11.76 -20.99
C LEU A 250 -12.61 13.05 -21.02
N PRO A 251 -13.12 13.45 -22.20
CA PRO A 251 -13.55 14.82 -22.49
C PRO A 251 -14.52 15.41 -21.46
N ARG A 252 -14.35 16.71 -21.18
CA ARG A 252 -15.10 17.56 -20.23
C ARG A 252 -16.65 17.43 -20.31
N GLU A 253 -17.17 16.87 -21.39
CA GLU A 253 -18.60 16.76 -21.70
C GLU A 253 -19.23 15.40 -21.35
N LYS A 254 -18.43 14.37 -21.00
CA LYS A 254 -18.94 13.04 -20.62
C LYS A 254 -18.33 12.54 -19.31
N LEU A 255 -18.35 13.38 -18.27
CA LEU A 255 -18.00 12.94 -16.93
C LEU A 255 -18.98 11.86 -16.48
N ASN A 256 -18.54 10.59 -16.47
CA ASN A 256 -19.35 9.49 -15.97
C ASN A 256 -19.33 9.51 -14.45
N VAL A 257 -20.26 10.28 -13.87
CA VAL A 257 -20.47 10.33 -12.42
C VAL A 257 -21.17 9.08 -11.87
N GLY A 258 -21.60 8.13 -12.71
CA GLY A 258 -22.34 6.92 -12.33
C GLY A 258 -23.86 7.04 -12.52
N PHE A 259 -24.52 5.90 -12.78
CA PHE A 259 -25.97 5.88 -13.07
C PHE A 259 -26.82 6.29 -11.86
N THR A 260 -26.52 5.73 -10.68
CA THR A 260 -27.17 6.06 -9.41
C THR A 260 -27.04 7.56 -9.10
N THR A 261 -25.92 8.16 -9.48
CA THR A 261 -25.63 9.59 -9.31
C THR A 261 -26.57 10.45 -10.11
N ARG A 262 -26.68 10.11 -11.38
CA ARG A 262 -27.55 10.80 -12.31
C ARG A 262 -29.01 10.64 -11.92
N ALA A 263 -29.42 9.44 -11.51
CA ALA A 263 -30.79 9.16 -11.08
C ALA A 263 -31.16 9.95 -9.82
N THR A 264 -30.27 10.03 -8.82
CA THR A 264 -30.52 10.76 -7.57
C THR A 264 -30.53 12.27 -7.80
N LEU A 265 -29.60 12.80 -8.61
CA LEU A 265 -29.61 14.21 -9.02
C LEU A 265 -30.92 14.58 -9.74
N ASN A 266 -31.39 13.73 -10.66
CA ASN A 266 -32.65 13.96 -11.35
C ASN A 266 -33.84 13.91 -10.38
N ARG A 267 -33.87 12.94 -9.46
CA ARG A 267 -34.91 12.82 -8.43
C ARG A 267 -34.98 14.08 -7.54
N LEU A 268 -33.84 14.58 -7.10
CA LEU A 268 -33.77 15.80 -6.27
C LEU A 268 -34.17 17.05 -7.06
N LEU A 269 -33.81 17.12 -8.36
CA LEU A 269 -34.22 18.20 -9.25
C LEU A 269 -35.74 18.20 -9.49
N GLU A 270 -36.32 17.02 -9.70
CA GLU A 270 -37.77 16.83 -9.88
C GLU A 270 -38.55 17.13 -8.60
N ALA A 271 -37.99 16.81 -7.43
CA ALA A 271 -38.56 17.14 -6.12
C ALA A 271 -38.47 18.63 -5.75
N GLY A 272 -37.64 19.42 -6.46
CA GLY A 272 -37.39 20.82 -6.17
C GLY A 272 -36.44 21.06 -4.99
N ASP A 273 -35.79 20.01 -4.48
CA ASP A 273 -34.83 20.08 -3.38
C ASP A 273 -33.49 20.71 -3.79
N ILE A 274 -33.19 20.69 -5.10
CA ILE A 274 -31.97 21.29 -5.68
C ILE A 274 -32.27 22.05 -6.97
N THR A 275 -31.46 23.07 -7.24
CA THR A 275 -31.55 23.91 -8.44
C THR A 275 -30.66 23.39 -9.57
N PRO A 276 -30.98 23.69 -10.84
CA PRO A 276 -30.09 23.38 -11.97
C PRO A 276 -28.69 24.01 -11.84
N GLN A 277 -28.57 25.14 -11.14
CA GLN A 277 -27.29 25.81 -10.88
C GLN A 277 -26.43 24.99 -9.91
N GLU A 278 -27.02 24.42 -8.87
CA GLU A 278 -26.30 23.53 -7.92
C GLU A 278 -25.82 22.24 -8.58
N VAL A 279 -26.61 21.67 -9.50
CA VAL A 279 -26.18 20.52 -10.30
C VAL A 279 -24.96 20.86 -11.17
N GLN A 280 -24.93 22.06 -11.75
CA GLN A 280 -23.80 22.51 -12.55
C GLN A 280 -22.55 22.76 -11.69
N LEU A 281 -22.72 23.36 -10.51
CA LEU A 281 -21.63 23.54 -9.53
C LEU A 281 -21.06 22.19 -9.07
N PHE A 282 -21.93 21.20 -8.80
CA PHE A 282 -21.50 19.84 -8.46
C PHE A 282 -20.65 19.23 -9.57
N ARG A 283 -21.07 19.33 -10.84
CA ARG A 283 -20.30 18.80 -11.99
C ARG A 283 -18.95 19.47 -12.13
N GLN A 284 -18.87 20.79 -11.90
CA GLN A 284 -17.63 21.54 -11.92
C GLN A 284 -16.69 21.13 -10.77
N ALA A 285 -17.23 20.96 -9.56
CA ALA A 285 -16.48 20.49 -8.40
C ALA A 285 -15.92 19.07 -8.63
N ALA A 286 -16.75 18.17 -9.17
CA ALA A 286 -16.36 16.79 -9.50
C ALA A 286 -15.23 16.75 -10.54
N LEU A 287 -15.34 17.55 -11.61
CA LEU A 287 -14.29 17.67 -12.61
C LEU A 287 -13.00 18.27 -12.01
N ALA A 288 -13.13 19.33 -11.21
CA ALA A 288 -11.98 19.99 -10.59
C ALA A 288 -11.24 19.07 -9.60
N PHE A 289 -11.95 18.20 -8.89
CA PHE A 289 -11.33 17.16 -8.07
C PHE A 289 -10.52 16.19 -8.94
N LEU A 290 -11.12 15.67 -10.03
CA LEU A 290 -10.45 14.67 -10.87
C LEU A 290 -9.21 15.23 -11.57
N VAL A 291 -9.30 16.46 -12.08
CA VAL A 291 -8.15 17.15 -12.67
C VAL A 291 -7.03 17.32 -11.65
N ARG A 292 -7.32 17.82 -10.44
CA ARG A 292 -6.30 17.96 -9.39
C ARG A 292 -5.73 16.62 -8.95
N ALA A 293 -6.55 15.59 -8.86
CA ALA A 293 -6.10 14.25 -8.52
C ALA A 293 -5.11 13.72 -9.57
N VAL A 294 -5.41 13.90 -10.86
CA VAL A 294 -4.50 13.50 -11.94
C VAL A 294 -3.23 14.35 -11.95
N GLU A 295 -3.34 15.67 -11.83
CA GLU A 295 -2.18 16.57 -11.79
C GLU A 295 -1.25 16.24 -10.61
N TYR A 296 -1.81 16.05 -9.42
CA TYR A 296 -1.03 15.66 -8.24
C TYR A 296 -0.44 14.25 -8.42
N GLY A 297 -1.22 13.30 -8.93
CA GLY A 297 -0.78 11.94 -9.23
C GLY A 297 0.40 11.91 -10.20
N ILE A 298 0.28 12.53 -11.38
CA ILE A 298 1.35 12.60 -12.39
C ILE A 298 2.63 13.23 -11.83
N ASN A 299 2.48 14.25 -10.97
CA ASN A 299 3.61 14.94 -10.37
C ASN A 299 4.30 14.15 -9.24
N LYS A 300 3.59 13.25 -8.56
CA LYS A 300 4.11 12.54 -7.38
C LYS A 300 4.45 11.09 -7.62
N PHE A 301 3.73 10.40 -8.51
CA PHE A 301 4.10 9.05 -8.91
C PHE A 301 5.42 9.06 -9.68
N PRO A 302 6.25 8.02 -9.52
CA PRO A 302 7.54 7.89 -10.22
C PRO A 302 7.35 7.51 -11.70
N LEU A 303 6.46 8.18 -12.44
CA LEU A 303 6.17 7.88 -13.85
C LEU A 303 7.34 8.18 -14.79
N LYS A 304 8.27 9.04 -14.35
CA LYS A 304 9.49 9.39 -15.10
C LYS A 304 10.63 8.40 -14.87
N GLU A 305 10.46 7.47 -13.94
CA GLU A 305 11.49 6.51 -13.59
C GLU A 305 11.63 5.46 -14.70
N THR A 306 12.79 5.43 -15.35
CA THR A 306 13.05 4.52 -16.47
C THR A 306 13.07 3.06 -16.03
N LEU A 307 13.52 2.78 -14.80
CA LEU A 307 13.50 1.43 -14.22
C LEU A 307 12.10 0.81 -14.23
N LEU A 308 11.06 1.59 -13.93
CA LEU A 308 9.69 1.07 -13.86
C LEU A 308 9.11 0.74 -15.23
N LYS A 309 9.53 1.48 -16.26
CA LYS A 309 9.16 1.19 -17.65
C LYS A 309 9.83 -0.10 -18.11
N HIS A 310 11.13 -0.25 -17.86
CA HIS A 310 11.85 -1.46 -18.22
C HIS A 310 11.43 -2.67 -17.38
N ALA A 311 10.87 -2.49 -16.19
CA ALA A 311 10.36 -3.62 -15.39
C ALA A 311 9.15 -4.35 -16.03
N GLU A 312 8.50 -3.78 -17.06
CA GLU A 312 7.32 -4.35 -17.71
C GLU A 312 7.59 -5.70 -18.40
N PHE A 313 8.83 -6.02 -18.81
CA PHE A 313 9.16 -7.29 -19.49
C PHE A 313 8.87 -8.54 -18.65
N VAL A 314 8.88 -8.38 -17.32
CA VAL A 314 8.59 -9.46 -16.36
C VAL A 314 7.11 -9.85 -16.40
N ASP A 315 6.25 -8.97 -16.93
CA ASP A 315 4.84 -9.26 -17.18
C ASP A 315 4.69 -10.20 -18.39
N VAL A 316 4.29 -11.44 -18.12
CA VAL A 316 4.06 -12.46 -19.13
C VAL A 316 2.96 -12.05 -20.12
N GLN A 317 2.02 -11.19 -19.72
CA GLN A 317 0.94 -10.72 -20.60
C GLN A 317 1.42 -9.69 -21.61
N GLN A 318 2.41 -8.87 -21.25
CA GLN A 318 2.95 -7.79 -22.10
C GLN A 318 4.26 -8.16 -22.79
N ARG A 319 4.74 -9.41 -22.61
CA ARG A 319 6.03 -9.89 -23.15
C ARG A 319 6.23 -9.64 -24.65
N ALA A 320 5.16 -9.65 -25.44
CA ALA A 320 5.22 -9.43 -26.88
C ALA A 320 5.45 -7.95 -27.26
N GLU A 321 5.12 -7.01 -26.37
CA GLU A 321 5.29 -5.57 -26.56
C GLU A 321 6.66 -5.07 -26.06
N CYS A 322 7.33 -5.84 -25.21
CA CYS A 322 8.63 -5.52 -24.63
C CYS A 322 9.80 -5.87 -25.56
N GLY A 323 10.90 -5.13 -25.42
CA GLY A 323 12.15 -5.40 -26.14
C GLY A 323 13.22 -6.01 -25.24
N VAL A 324 14.24 -6.63 -25.83
CA VAL A 324 15.40 -7.14 -25.08
C VAL A 324 16.11 -6.02 -24.28
N GLU A 325 16.03 -4.79 -24.78
CA GLU A 325 16.54 -3.58 -24.13
C GLU A 325 15.98 -3.39 -22.71
N ASP A 326 14.75 -3.88 -22.45
CA ASP A 326 14.13 -3.80 -21.13
C ASP A 326 14.84 -4.71 -20.11
N ALA A 327 15.30 -5.89 -20.55
CA ALA A 327 16.11 -6.77 -19.70
C ALA A 327 17.56 -6.27 -19.59
N LEU A 328 18.15 -5.81 -20.69
CA LEU A 328 19.54 -5.30 -20.73
C LEU A 328 19.72 -4.03 -19.90
N TYR A 329 18.70 -3.18 -19.77
CA TYR A 329 18.72 -2.01 -18.89
C TYR A 329 19.15 -2.36 -17.45
N PHE A 330 18.71 -3.52 -16.93
CA PHE A 330 19.09 -3.96 -15.59
C PHE A 330 20.50 -4.56 -15.54
N VAL A 331 20.98 -5.14 -16.63
CA VAL A 331 22.34 -5.66 -16.75
C VAL A 331 23.32 -4.48 -16.78
N ASP A 332 23.10 -3.50 -17.66
CA ASP A 332 24.00 -2.36 -17.88
C ASP A 332 24.04 -1.36 -16.71
N ARG A 333 23.16 -1.54 -15.71
CA ARG A 333 23.12 -0.67 -14.54
C ARG A 333 24.26 -1.01 -13.59
N GLN A 334 25.21 -0.09 -13.46
CA GLN A 334 26.44 -0.25 -12.66
C GLN A 334 26.25 -0.87 -11.27
N GLY A 335 25.20 -0.50 -10.54
CA GLY A 335 24.92 -1.06 -9.20
C GLY A 335 24.55 -2.51 -9.14
N PHE A 336 24.16 -3.11 -10.26
CA PHE A 336 23.77 -4.50 -10.34
C PHE A 336 24.89 -5.37 -10.89
N HIS A 337 26.08 -4.79 -11.15
CA HIS A 337 27.13 -5.52 -11.85
C HIS A 337 27.67 -6.74 -11.09
N GLU A 338 27.73 -6.67 -9.75
CA GLU A 338 28.13 -7.80 -8.90
C GLU A 338 27.05 -8.88 -8.79
N LEU A 339 25.78 -8.52 -8.99
CA LEU A 339 24.64 -9.43 -8.88
C LEU A 339 24.31 -10.10 -10.22
N LEU A 340 24.45 -9.35 -11.31
CA LEU A 340 24.24 -9.77 -12.69
C LEU A 340 25.58 -9.71 -13.41
N SER A 341 26.36 -10.79 -13.41
CA SER A 341 27.66 -10.83 -14.09
C SER A 341 27.53 -11.05 -15.61
N PHE A 342 26.60 -10.34 -16.27
CA PHE A 342 26.20 -10.56 -17.67
C PHE A 342 26.59 -9.42 -18.62
N HIS A 343 27.50 -8.53 -18.22
CA HIS A 343 27.91 -7.34 -19.01
C HIS A 343 28.77 -7.65 -20.23
N GLY A 344 29.30 -8.88 -20.32
CA GLY A 344 30.10 -9.29 -21.46
C GLY A 344 29.23 -9.36 -22.73
N PRO A 345 29.71 -8.92 -23.91
CA PRO A 345 28.94 -8.99 -25.15
C PRO A 345 28.36 -10.39 -25.43
N GLN A 346 29.16 -11.44 -25.20
CA GLN A 346 28.72 -12.84 -25.36
C GLN A 346 27.60 -13.26 -24.39
N GLU A 347 27.52 -12.65 -23.21
CA GLU A 347 26.46 -12.93 -22.25
C GLU A 347 25.20 -12.14 -22.59
N GLN A 348 25.33 -10.92 -23.13
CA GLN A 348 24.21 -10.14 -23.66
C GLN A 348 23.58 -10.77 -24.91
N ASP A 349 24.39 -11.37 -25.79
CA ASP A 349 23.89 -12.16 -26.93
C ASP A 349 23.02 -13.32 -26.43
N LYS A 350 23.47 -14.05 -25.40
CA LYS A 350 22.67 -15.12 -24.76
C LYS A 350 21.43 -14.60 -24.08
N VAL A 351 21.47 -13.45 -23.40
CA VAL A 351 20.26 -12.80 -22.84
C VAL A 351 19.26 -12.52 -23.96
N SER A 352 19.74 -12.07 -25.13
CA SER A 352 18.90 -11.78 -26.29
C SER A 352 18.26 -13.03 -26.87
N GLU A 353 19.01 -14.13 -26.96
CA GLU A 353 18.48 -15.44 -27.35
C GLU A 353 17.42 -15.94 -26.36
N GLU A 354 17.72 -15.91 -25.05
CA GLU A 354 16.79 -16.30 -23.97
C GLU A 354 15.51 -15.43 -24.01
N PHE A 355 15.64 -14.13 -24.30
CA PHE A 355 14.51 -13.20 -24.38
C PHE A 355 13.62 -13.49 -25.59
N LEU A 356 14.21 -13.72 -26.77
CA LEU A 356 13.46 -14.06 -27.98
C LEU A 356 12.67 -15.36 -27.78
N GLU A 357 13.29 -16.36 -27.16
CA GLU A 357 12.61 -17.62 -26.85
C GLU A 357 11.45 -17.40 -25.85
N TYR A 358 11.64 -16.56 -24.84
CA TYR A 358 10.58 -16.18 -23.91
C TYR A 358 9.39 -15.50 -24.62
N GLN A 359 9.64 -14.62 -25.59
CA GLN A 359 8.58 -13.96 -26.36
C GLN A 359 7.77 -14.95 -27.20
N LEU A 360 8.44 -15.93 -27.79
CA LEU A 360 7.84 -16.94 -28.66
C LEU A 360 7.22 -18.12 -27.90
N MET A 361 7.47 -18.24 -26.60
CA MET A 361 6.96 -19.33 -25.78
C MET A 361 5.43 -19.31 -25.71
N ASP A 362 4.81 -20.47 -25.97
CA ASP A 362 3.39 -20.67 -25.74
C ASP A 362 3.15 -20.94 -24.25
N ILE A 363 2.66 -19.91 -23.54
CA ILE A 363 2.44 -19.96 -22.10
C ILE A 363 0.91 -19.97 -21.88
N PRO A 364 0.35 -21.07 -21.36
CA PRO A 364 -1.08 -21.18 -21.14
C PRO A 364 -1.52 -20.16 -20.08
N MET A 365 -2.33 -19.19 -20.50
CA MET A 365 -2.87 -18.18 -19.61
C MET A 365 -4.15 -18.69 -18.93
N PRO A 366 -4.31 -18.46 -17.61
CA PRO A 366 -5.56 -18.79 -16.93
C PRO A 366 -6.72 -17.92 -17.45
N GLN A 367 -7.96 -18.40 -17.30
CA GLN A 367 -9.17 -17.65 -17.68
C GLN A 367 -9.28 -16.30 -16.98
N ASP A 368 -8.81 -16.23 -15.72
CA ASP A 368 -8.63 -14.98 -14.99
C ASP A 368 -7.13 -14.63 -14.95
N PRO A 369 -6.69 -13.61 -15.70
CA PRO A 369 -5.29 -13.19 -15.76
C PRO A 369 -4.72 -12.75 -14.40
N THR A 370 -5.57 -12.38 -13.44
CA THR A 370 -5.13 -11.95 -12.10
C THR A 370 -4.68 -13.10 -11.21
N THR A 371 -5.02 -14.34 -11.58
CA THR A 371 -4.63 -15.54 -10.84
C THR A 371 -3.23 -16.02 -11.20
N PHE A 372 -2.66 -15.54 -12.31
CA PHE A 372 -1.34 -15.95 -12.77
C PHE A 372 -0.25 -15.52 -11.80
N ASN A 373 0.61 -16.47 -11.42
CA ASN A 373 1.69 -16.25 -10.47
C ASN A 373 3.01 -15.99 -11.20
N VAL A 374 3.31 -14.70 -11.42
CA VAL A 374 4.53 -14.27 -12.12
C VAL A 374 5.79 -14.69 -11.36
N GLU A 375 5.79 -14.68 -10.03
CA GLU A 375 6.96 -15.07 -9.23
C GLU A 375 7.29 -16.56 -9.41
N GLU A 376 6.27 -17.41 -9.35
CA GLU A 376 6.41 -18.86 -9.52
C GLU A 376 6.72 -19.24 -10.97
N PHE A 377 6.20 -18.48 -11.94
CA PHE A 377 6.59 -18.61 -13.34
C PHE A 377 8.09 -18.38 -13.50
N TRP A 378 8.62 -17.24 -13.05
CA TRP A 378 10.05 -16.94 -13.16
C TRP A 378 10.93 -17.87 -12.30
N GLY A 379 10.42 -18.32 -11.16
CA GLY A 379 11.01 -19.40 -10.37
C GLY A 379 11.15 -20.70 -11.17
N SER A 380 10.07 -21.12 -11.84
CA SER A 380 10.06 -22.32 -12.67
C SER A 380 10.98 -22.17 -13.89
N MET A 381 11.01 -20.99 -14.51
CA MET A 381 11.90 -20.67 -15.64
C MET A 381 13.38 -20.86 -15.29
N SER A 382 13.78 -20.54 -14.05
CA SER A 382 15.15 -20.79 -13.56
C SER A 382 15.51 -22.27 -13.47
N SER A 383 14.51 -23.14 -13.32
CA SER A 383 14.67 -24.59 -13.21
C SER A 383 14.44 -25.33 -14.53
N THR A 384 13.92 -24.64 -15.55
CA THR A 384 13.67 -25.21 -16.88
C THR A 384 14.97 -25.53 -17.57
N LYS A 385 15.11 -26.79 -18.00
CA LYS A 385 16.27 -27.26 -18.77
C LYS A 385 15.93 -27.38 -20.24
N SER A 386 16.86 -26.95 -21.09
CA SER A 386 16.74 -27.16 -22.53
C SER A 386 16.72 -28.65 -22.83
N LYS A 387 15.74 -29.09 -23.63
CA LYS A 387 15.59 -30.50 -24.03
C LYS A 387 16.77 -31.00 -24.88
N MET A 388 17.53 -30.09 -25.48
CA MET A 388 18.62 -30.39 -26.41
C MET A 388 19.99 -30.45 -25.72
N THR A 389 20.25 -29.57 -24.74
CA THR A 389 21.56 -29.45 -24.08
C THR A 389 21.57 -29.89 -22.62
N GLY A 390 20.40 -30.04 -21.99
CA GLY A 390 20.27 -30.35 -20.55
C GLY A 390 20.71 -29.22 -19.61
N LEU A 391 21.14 -28.08 -20.16
CA LEU A 391 21.51 -26.87 -19.43
C LEU A 391 20.27 -26.03 -19.11
N SER A 392 20.39 -25.16 -18.11
CA SER A 392 19.32 -24.20 -17.76
C SER A 392 19.03 -23.30 -18.96
N GLN A 393 17.77 -23.31 -19.41
CA GLN A 393 17.36 -22.64 -20.65
C GLN A 393 17.25 -21.12 -20.48
N PHE A 394 16.83 -20.65 -19.30
CA PHE A 394 16.59 -19.23 -19.02
C PHE A 394 17.40 -18.75 -17.81
N GLU A 395 18.65 -19.18 -17.68
CA GLU A 395 19.45 -18.90 -16.48
C GLU A 395 19.67 -17.41 -16.25
N ARG A 396 19.98 -16.65 -17.30
CA ARG A 396 20.28 -15.21 -17.18
C ARG A 396 19.01 -14.43 -17.02
N LEU A 397 18.04 -14.68 -17.89
CA LEU A 397 16.78 -13.94 -17.90
C LEU A 397 16.00 -14.15 -16.61
N SER A 398 15.99 -15.36 -16.04
CA SER A 398 15.35 -15.62 -14.75
C SER A 398 16.05 -14.91 -13.58
N LYS A 399 17.38 -14.77 -13.59
CA LYS A 399 18.12 -13.99 -12.59
C LYS A 399 17.81 -12.50 -12.69
N ILE A 400 17.72 -11.96 -13.91
CA ILE A 400 17.30 -10.56 -14.14
C ILE A 400 15.86 -10.37 -13.65
N ALA A 401 14.93 -11.27 -14.01
CA ALA A 401 13.55 -11.20 -13.56
C ALA A 401 13.41 -11.32 -12.04
N ALA A 402 14.17 -12.21 -11.39
CA ALA A 402 14.21 -12.35 -9.93
C ALA A 402 14.66 -11.05 -9.26
N LEU A 403 15.69 -10.38 -9.80
CA LEU A 403 16.13 -9.07 -9.31
C LEU A 403 15.00 -8.03 -9.40
N VAL A 404 14.34 -7.94 -10.55
CA VAL A 404 13.22 -7.01 -10.76
C VAL A 404 12.07 -7.31 -9.79
N LEU A 405 11.69 -8.57 -9.62
CA LEU A 405 10.59 -8.99 -8.74
C LEU A 405 10.87 -8.71 -7.26
N VAL A 406 12.13 -8.73 -6.84
CA VAL A 406 12.54 -8.40 -5.46
C VAL A 406 12.40 -6.91 -5.16
N LEU A 407 12.53 -6.06 -6.17
CA LEU A 407 12.39 -4.62 -5.97
C LEU A 407 11.04 -4.31 -5.33
N PRO A 408 11.04 -3.51 -4.24
CA PRO A 408 9.80 -3.21 -3.57
C PRO A 408 8.94 -2.32 -4.47
N HIS A 409 7.62 -2.55 -4.44
CA HIS A 409 6.63 -1.73 -5.13
C HIS A 409 5.80 -0.88 -4.16
N SER A 410 5.79 -1.20 -2.86
CA SER A 410 5.12 -0.43 -1.81
C SER A 410 5.70 -0.74 -0.43
N ASN A 411 5.29 0.04 0.57
CA ASN A 411 5.57 -0.22 1.99
C ASN A 411 4.52 -1.07 2.70
N ALA A 412 3.55 -1.62 1.97
CA ALA A 412 2.45 -2.36 2.58
C ALA A 412 2.94 -3.51 3.47
N ASP A 413 4.06 -4.15 3.10
CA ASP A 413 4.68 -5.22 3.89
C ASP A 413 5.13 -4.72 5.27
N ALA A 414 5.78 -3.55 5.32
CA ALA A 414 6.12 -2.90 6.59
C ALA A 414 4.86 -2.49 7.36
N GLU A 415 3.83 -1.97 6.70
CA GLU A 415 2.53 -1.63 7.31
C GLU A 415 1.84 -2.84 8.00
N ARG A 416 1.92 -4.03 7.40
CA ARG A 416 1.40 -5.26 8.02
C ARG A 416 2.14 -5.61 9.32
N VAL A 417 3.47 -5.38 9.37
CA VAL A 417 4.27 -5.51 10.60
C VAL A 417 3.68 -4.64 11.71
N PHE A 418 3.35 -3.38 11.42
CA PHE A 418 2.76 -2.50 12.42
C PHE A 418 1.38 -2.94 12.88
N SER A 419 0.54 -3.47 11.98
CA SER A 419 -0.77 -4.01 12.37
C SER A 419 -0.61 -5.14 13.40
N MET A 420 0.35 -6.05 13.15
CA MET A 420 0.68 -7.14 14.07
C MET A 420 1.29 -6.64 15.39
N VAL A 421 2.21 -5.67 15.34
CA VAL A 421 2.81 -5.06 16.54
C VAL A 421 1.75 -4.34 17.38
N GLY A 422 0.87 -3.57 16.74
CA GLY A 422 -0.20 -2.82 17.41
C GLY A 422 -1.16 -3.73 18.18
N LEU A 423 -1.52 -4.89 17.63
CA LEU A 423 -2.32 -5.90 18.31
C LEU A 423 -1.63 -6.43 19.58
N ASN A 424 -0.32 -6.66 19.52
CA ASN A 424 0.48 -7.19 20.63
C ASN A 424 0.84 -6.13 21.69
N LYS A 425 0.89 -4.84 21.32
CA LYS A 425 1.26 -3.73 22.23
C LYS A 425 0.08 -3.04 22.91
N THR A 426 -1.07 -2.92 22.27
CA THR A 426 -2.08 -1.92 22.69
C THR A 426 -3.48 -2.44 22.98
N LYS A 427 -3.87 -3.66 22.57
CA LYS A 427 -5.28 -4.07 22.67
C LYS A 427 -5.58 -5.34 23.46
N THR A 428 -4.64 -6.27 23.65
CA THR A 428 -5.01 -7.60 24.20
C THR A 428 -3.99 -8.28 25.12
N ARG A 429 -2.78 -7.75 25.33
CA ARG A 429 -1.73 -8.42 26.13
C ARG A 429 -0.83 -7.48 26.91
N ASN A 430 -0.23 -8.02 27.98
CA ASN A 430 0.90 -7.40 28.70
C ASN A 430 1.96 -6.92 27.70
N SER A 431 2.35 -5.65 27.81
CA SER A 431 3.26 -4.97 26.89
C SER A 431 4.58 -5.75 26.75
N LEU A 432 4.74 -6.47 25.63
CA LEU A 432 6.00 -7.17 25.34
C LEU A 432 7.11 -6.15 25.07
N ALA A 433 8.33 -6.45 25.53
CA ALA A 433 9.52 -5.66 25.22
C ALA A 433 9.75 -5.65 23.70
N LEU A 434 10.02 -4.46 23.15
CA LEU A 434 10.26 -4.27 21.72
C LEU A 434 11.54 -4.98 21.29
N ASP A 435 12.60 -4.75 22.04
CA ASP A 435 13.89 -5.41 21.88
C ASP A 435 13.84 -6.79 22.55
N GLY A 436 14.29 -7.81 21.83
CA GLY A 436 14.21 -9.21 22.28
C GLY A 436 12.86 -9.84 21.93
N THR A 437 11.97 -10.00 22.91
CA THR A 437 10.82 -10.91 22.82
C THR A 437 9.88 -10.61 21.65
N LEU A 438 9.44 -9.36 21.47
CA LEU A 438 8.54 -9.03 20.37
C LEU A 438 9.25 -9.13 19.02
N SER A 439 10.48 -8.63 18.92
CA SER A 439 11.31 -8.74 17.70
C SER A 439 11.46 -10.21 17.28
N SER A 440 11.83 -11.11 18.19
CA SER A 440 11.96 -12.54 17.91
C SER A 440 10.64 -13.20 17.49
N ILE A 441 9.52 -12.87 18.16
CA ILE A 441 8.19 -13.38 17.77
C ILE A 441 7.84 -12.91 16.35
N MET A 442 8.15 -11.66 16.01
CA MET A 442 7.90 -11.10 14.69
C MET A 442 8.78 -11.77 13.62
N THR A 443 10.07 -12.01 13.90
CA THR A 443 10.97 -12.76 13.03
C THR A 443 10.41 -14.15 12.72
N VAL A 444 10.00 -14.90 13.75
CA VAL A 444 9.45 -16.26 13.58
C VAL A 444 8.13 -16.24 12.80
N LYS A 445 7.24 -15.30 13.14
CA LYS A 445 5.93 -15.19 12.48
C LYS A 445 6.05 -14.81 11.01
N MET A 446 6.95 -13.89 10.68
CA MET A 446 7.20 -13.47 9.29
C MET A 446 8.12 -14.42 8.52
N ALA A 447 8.91 -15.24 9.21
CA ALA A 447 9.63 -16.34 8.57
C ALA A 447 8.67 -17.36 7.93
N GLY A 448 7.39 -17.36 8.30
CA GLY A 448 6.38 -18.22 7.69
C GLY A 448 6.78 -19.70 7.81
N LEU A 449 7.35 -20.07 8.96
CA LEU A 449 7.76 -21.45 9.27
C LEU A 449 6.50 -22.32 9.29
N GLU A 450 6.23 -22.94 8.14
CA GLU A 450 5.09 -23.81 7.82
C GLU A 450 3.68 -23.23 8.07
N THR A 451 2.79 -23.41 7.09
CA THR A 451 1.36 -23.09 7.23
C THR A 451 0.67 -23.92 8.32
N GLN A 452 1.33 -24.97 8.81
CA GLN A 452 0.85 -25.87 9.85
C GLN A 452 1.89 -25.91 10.99
N CYS A 453 1.80 -24.95 11.91
CA CYS A 453 2.69 -24.80 13.06
C CYS A 453 2.89 -26.06 13.94
N PHE A 454 2.00 -27.07 13.82
CA PHE A 454 2.10 -28.34 14.53
C PHE A 454 2.97 -29.40 13.83
N LYS A 455 3.38 -29.16 12.57
CA LYS A 455 4.32 -30.02 11.83
C LYS A 455 5.77 -29.55 11.94
N TRP A 456 5.97 -28.29 12.31
CA TRP A 456 7.30 -27.71 12.40
C TRP A 456 8.01 -28.23 13.65
N GLU A 457 9.05 -29.04 13.44
CA GLU A 457 9.97 -29.43 14.50
C GLU A 457 11.10 -28.40 14.61
N PRO A 458 11.24 -27.70 15.75
CA PRO A 458 12.30 -26.72 15.90
C PRO A 458 13.67 -27.41 15.86
N PRO A 459 14.69 -26.80 15.22
CA PRO A 459 16.04 -27.35 15.23
C PRO A 459 16.53 -27.62 16.67
N THR A 460 17.22 -28.73 16.88
CA THR A 460 17.79 -29.13 18.19
C THR A 460 18.56 -28.00 18.90
N PRO A 461 19.33 -27.13 18.21
CA PRO A 461 19.98 -25.98 18.84
C PRO A 461 18.99 -24.98 19.46
N VAL A 462 17.88 -24.70 18.77
CA VAL A 462 16.82 -23.79 19.25
C VAL A 462 16.14 -24.40 20.48
N LEU A 463 15.83 -25.69 20.44
CA LEU A 463 15.25 -26.39 21.60
C LEU A 463 16.15 -26.34 22.84
N LYS A 464 17.47 -26.53 22.66
CA LYS A 464 18.44 -26.42 23.76
C LYS A 464 18.52 -25.00 24.32
N ALA A 465 18.58 -24.00 23.46
CA ALA A 465 18.60 -22.59 23.87
C ALA A 465 17.31 -22.20 24.63
N SER A 466 16.15 -22.59 24.12
CA SER A 466 14.84 -22.34 24.78
C SER A 466 14.74 -23.02 26.14
N LYS A 467 15.21 -24.27 26.29
CA LYS A 467 15.28 -24.95 27.59
C LYS A 467 16.18 -24.22 28.59
N SER A 468 17.34 -23.75 28.13
CA SER A 468 18.27 -22.97 28.96
C SER A 468 17.65 -21.65 29.42
N ALA A 469 17.01 -20.91 28.51
CA ALA A 469 16.32 -19.66 28.83
C ALA A 469 15.17 -19.87 29.82
N THR A 470 14.36 -20.93 29.62
CA THR A 470 13.26 -21.28 30.53
C THR A 470 13.76 -21.63 31.93
N ASN A 471 14.84 -22.41 32.02
CA ASN A 471 15.47 -22.73 33.30
C ASN A 471 16.05 -21.49 34.00
N THR A 472 16.50 -20.50 33.24
CA THR A 472 17.02 -19.24 33.81
C THR A 472 15.87 -18.39 34.35
N TYR A 473 14.79 -18.26 33.59
CA TYR A 473 13.57 -17.54 34.01
C TYR A 473 12.97 -18.15 35.29
N ASN A 474 12.78 -19.48 35.32
CA ASN A 474 12.23 -20.20 36.49
C ASN A 474 13.15 -20.18 37.73
N LYS A 475 14.41 -19.76 37.58
CA LYS A 475 15.33 -19.54 38.71
C LYS A 475 15.29 -18.10 39.20
N GLN A 476 14.86 -17.16 38.37
CA GLN A 476 14.82 -15.72 38.66
C GLN A 476 13.45 -15.24 39.15
N HIS A 477 12.40 -16.01 38.88
CA HIS A 477 11.02 -15.84 39.33
C HIS A 477 10.54 -17.12 40.00
#